data_AF-A0A925P7R7-F1
#
_entry.id   AF-A0A925P7R7-F1
#
_cell.length_a   1.000
_cell.length_b   1.000
_cell.length_c   1.000
_cell.angle_alpha   90.00
_cell.angle_beta   90.00
_cell.angle_gamma   90.00
#
_symmetry.space_group_name_H-M   'P 1'
#
loop_
_entity.id
_entity.type
_entity.pdbx_description
1 polymer ?
#
loop_
_entity_poly.entity_id
_entity_poly.type
_entity_poly.pdbx_seq_one_letter_code
_entity_poly.pdbx_strand_id
1 'polypeptide(L)'
;MQNHGPKRVYTPHSLEFWFTRLEHNWESYFTAEQLELGHTIYREGEVRELELTANDAIVHRRIDKKDEYAVIEWAEKGFSVRSSSTDLDSAKALAVAGLHEIEELVADEISPLPDSLPPFATEAPSNGSSGGHGGNGSSGANGDKKSAVSAPRFGGATGGAASATSSVPIGVTPSPLAKGTRTLLLVFTTTDEGLTFAAEWFAADKSRVAALGPASRELGLPPVSSGERAKLIGLASYARKAHFVYRQEIGNYLMGSVSEIPNFLKITLPAWKKLFGIELDAASALLLKGPQEITIEAVAATTRRGAKGANESTLDLRWIFKAGERLLSDAEVKTLTAKNTTPVILPSVGIVSLPVEKLAVVRSWEKGAAETHGEGALSPYLIFSLFSDARFKITLSPELAAWRESVLAGPKAAPDLPGRLRSYQRRGVEWLWHLADKGCHGLLADEMGLGKTLQVITLMATRRIDDRPSLIVCPASVVPVWQEEIARFHPELPVDVLKTGHDFSGRSGHCVWLASYTQLRKHRGILDKHRFGYAVL
;
A
#
# COMPACT_ATOMS: atom_id res chain seq x y z
N MET A 1 2.12 43.10 -6.16
CA MET A 1 2.72 42.30 -7.25
C MET A 1 2.76 40.87 -6.75
N GLN A 2 2.12 39.93 -7.47
CA GLN A 2 2.22 38.51 -7.10
C GLN A 2 3.67 38.08 -7.35
N ASN A 3 4.42 37.75 -6.29
CA ASN A 3 5.73 37.10 -6.43
C ASN A 3 5.48 35.68 -6.94
N HIS A 4 5.45 35.49 -8.26
CA HIS A 4 5.70 34.18 -8.82
C HIS A 4 7.19 33.91 -8.59
N GLY A 5 7.51 32.77 -7.97
CA GLY A 5 8.89 32.30 -7.85
C GLY A 5 9.55 32.16 -9.23
N PRO A 6 10.86 31.89 -9.29
CA PRO A 6 11.54 31.77 -10.57
C PRO A 6 10.91 30.67 -11.42
N LYS A 7 10.94 30.87 -12.73
CA LYS A 7 10.56 29.84 -13.69
C LYS A 7 11.58 28.70 -13.60
N ARG A 8 11.15 27.50 -13.24
CA ARG A 8 12.00 26.31 -13.11
C ARG A 8 11.84 25.41 -14.34
N VAL A 9 12.92 25.08 -15.03
CA VAL A 9 12.95 24.20 -16.20
C VAL A 9 13.88 23.03 -15.91
N TYR A 10 13.36 21.80 -15.85
CA TYR A 10 14.14 20.62 -15.47
C TYR A 10 13.54 19.34 -16.07
N THR A 11 14.27 18.24 -15.92
CA THR A 11 13.82 16.87 -16.21
C THR A 11 13.99 16.01 -14.95
N PRO A 12 13.25 14.90 -14.79
CA PRO A 12 13.48 13.99 -13.66
C PRO A 12 14.94 13.51 -13.56
N HIS A 13 15.57 13.26 -14.70
CA HIS A 13 16.98 12.84 -14.74
C HIS A 13 17.95 13.92 -14.26
N SER A 14 17.71 15.20 -14.60
CA SER A 14 18.54 16.29 -14.08
C SER A 14 18.33 16.49 -12.58
N LEU A 15 17.11 16.35 -12.07
CA LEU A 15 16.84 16.39 -10.63
C LEU A 15 17.61 15.31 -9.84
N GLU A 16 17.60 14.06 -10.30
CA GLU A 16 18.35 12.97 -9.65
C GLU A 16 19.86 13.20 -9.64
N PHE A 17 20.41 13.72 -10.74
CA PHE A 17 21.82 14.09 -10.83
C PHE A 17 22.16 15.16 -9.78
N TRP A 18 21.40 16.25 -9.74
CA TRP A 18 21.63 17.36 -8.81
C TRP A 18 21.39 16.95 -7.36
N PHE A 19 20.39 16.12 -7.08
CA PHE A 19 20.14 15.53 -5.76
C PHE A 19 21.34 14.77 -5.21
N THR A 20 22.05 14.02 -6.05
CA THR A 20 23.25 13.28 -5.67
C THR A 20 24.44 14.24 -5.44
N ARG A 21 24.54 15.31 -6.21
CA ARG A 21 25.66 16.26 -6.14
C ARG A 21 25.57 17.27 -5.00
N LEU A 22 24.35 17.67 -4.60
CA LEU A 22 24.12 18.58 -3.47
C LEU A 22 24.56 18.00 -2.11
N GLU A 23 24.86 16.70 -2.03
CA GLU A 23 25.49 16.11 -0.85
C GLU A 23 26.91 16.65 -0.60
N HIS A 24 27.58 17.20 -1.61
CA HIS A 24 28.90 17.82 -1.46
C HIS A 24 28.83 19.21 -0.80
N ASN A 25 29.92 19.65 -0.17
CA ASN A 25 29.99 20.98 0.46
C ASN A 25 30.26 22.09 -0.56
N TRP A 26 29.26 22.39 -1.39
CA TRP A 26 29.40 23.39 -2.44
C TRP A 26 29.69 24.80 -1.90
N GLU A 27 29.24 25.13 -0.68
CA GLU A 27 29.53 26.44 -0.04
C GLU A 27 31.03 26.69 0.13
N SER A 28 31.84 25.64 0.31
CA SER A 28 33.30 25.79 0.47
C SER A 28 34.05 26.29 -0.77
N TYR A 29 33.36 26.38 -1.91
CA TYR A 29 33.91 26.90 -3.17
C TYR A 29 33.71 28.41 -3.34
N PHE A 30 33.02 29.06 -2.39
CA PHE A 30 32.70 30.48 -2.41
C PHE A 30 33.34 31.24 -1.24
N THR A 31 33.62 32.53 -1.44
CA THR A 31 34.04 33.41 -0.36
C THR A 31 32.84 33.79 0.52
N ALA A 32 33.10 34.27 1.74
CA ALA A 32 32.03 34.73 2.63
C ALA A 32 31.19 35.86 2.01
N GLU A 33 31.83 36.80 1.31
CA GLU A 33 31.16 37.90 0.62
C GLU A 33 30.25 37.40 -0.53
N GLN A 34 30.69 36.39 -1.29
CA GLN A 34 29.89 35.76 -2.34
C GLN A 34 28.67 35.02 -1.77
N LEU A 35 28.84 34.35 -0.63
CA LEU A 35 27.75 33.67 0.07
C LEU A 35 26.71 34.67 0.59
N GLU A 36 27.15 35.74 1.26
CA GLU A 36 26.26 36.79 1.79
C GLU A 36 25.49 37.50 0.68
N LEU A 37 26.16 37.86 -0.42
CA LEU A 37 25.52 38.49 -1.57
C LEU A 37 24.56 37.51 -2.25
N GLY A 38 24.95 36.25 -2.44
CA GLY A 38 24.09 35.22 -3.01
C GLY A 38 22.84 34.94 -2.18
N HIS A 39 22.97 34.85 -0.86
CA HIS A 39 21.82 34.76 0.05
C HIS A 39 20.89 35.97 -0.07
N THR A 40 21.44 37.16 -0.33
CA THR A 40 20.64 38.38 -0.52
C THR A 40 19.87 38.32 -1.85
N ILE A 41 20.54 38.00 -2.95
CA ILE A 41 19.93 37.82 -4.28
C ILE A 41 18.77 36.81 -4.22
N TYR A 42 18.99 35.69 -3.52
CA TYR A 42 17.99 34.65 -3.37
C TYR A 42 16.82 35.08 -2.48
N ARG A 43 17.08 35.67 -1.30
CA ARG A 43 16.03 36.17 -0.38
C ARG A 43 15.18 37.28 -0.99
N GLU A 44 15.76 38.13 -1.81
CA GLU A 44 15.06 39.21 -2.51
C GLU A 44 14.27 38.71 -3.73
N GLY A 45 14.38 37.41 -4.07
CA GLY A 45 13.64 36.79 -5.18
C GLY A 45 14.07 37.33 -6.54
N GLU A 46 15.35 37.67 -6.68
CA GLU A 46 15.88 38.28 -7.90
C GLU A 46 16.20 37.24 -8.99
N VAL A 47 16.32 35.97 -8.61
CA VAL A 47 16.38 34.85 -9.55
C VAL A 47 15.05 34.80 -10.31
N ARG A 48 15.11 34.80 -11.64
CA ARG A 48 13.94 34.81 -12.52
C ARG A 48 13.70 33.49 -13.20
N GLU A 49 14.77 32.79 -13.55
CA GLU A 49 14.69 31.52 -14.23
C GLU A 49 15.87 30.64 -13.82
N LEU A 50 15.57 29.36 -13.66
CA LEU A 50 16.51 28.32 -13.31
C LEU A 50 16.30 27.16 -14.29
N GLU A 51 17.33 26.85 -15.08
CA GLU A 51 17.34 25.72 -16.01
C GLU A 51 18.31 24.64 -15.49
N LEU A 52 17.83 23.43 -15.22
CA LEU A 52 18.66 22.29 -14.79
C LEU A 52 18.79 21.26 -15.90
N THR A 53 20.03 21.01 -16.30
CA THR A 53 20.40 19.86 -17.14
C THR A 53 21.15 18.82 -16.31
N ALA A 54 21.52 17.70 -16.94
CA ALA A 54 22.28 16.63 -16.30
C ALA A 54 23.75 16.98 -16.04
N ASN A 55 24.27 18.09 -16.60
CA ASN A 55 25.68 18.46 -16.47
C ASN A 55 25.88 19.89 -15.94
N ASP A 56 24.89 20.76 -16.15
CA ASP A 56 24.95 22.15 -15.74
C ASP A 56 23.60 22.68 -15.22
N ALA A 57 23.66 23.84 -14.57
CA ALA A 57 22.50 24.63 -14.22
C ALA A 57 22.73 26.07 -14.65
N ILE A 58 21.74 26.67 -15.29
CA ILE A 58 21.78 28.06 -15.74
C ILE A 58 20.80 28.87 -14.88
N VAL A 59 21.33 29.91 -14.24
CA VAL A 59 20.62 30.76 -13.30
C VAL A 59 20.53 32.15 -13.91
N HIS A 60 19.31 32.63 -14.13
CA HIS A 60 19.07 33.95 -14.73
C HIS A 60 18.58 34.95 -13.67
N ARG A 61 19.17 36.15 -13.70
CA ARG A 61 18.74 37.31 -12.92
C ARG A 61 18.58 38.50 -13.87
N ARG A 62 17.62 39.38 -13.56
CA ARG A 62 17.42 40.62 -14.32
C ARG A 62 17.56 41.84 -13.41
N ILE A 63 18.56 42.67 -13.68
CA ILE A 63 18.86 43.92 -12.95
C ILE A 63 18.89 45.07 -13.96
N ASP A 64 18.23 46.19 -13.67
CA ASP A 64 18.30 47.41 -14.51
C ASP A 64 18.12 47.18 -16.02
N LYS A 65 17.23 46.25 -16.38
CA LYS A 65 16.92 45.80 -17.76
C LYS A 65 18.03 45.00 -18.47
N LYS A 66 19.11 44.64 -17.78
CA LYS A 66 20.12 43.69 -18.26
C LYS A 66 19.84 42.29 -17.73
N ASP A 67 20.00 41.30 -18.59
CA ASP A 67 19.90 39.89 -18.23
C ASP A 67 21.30 39.36 -17.93
N GLU A 68 21.50 38.95 -16.68
CA GLU A 68 22.71 38.31 -16.20
C GLU A 68 22.43 36.82 -16.03
N TYR A 69 23.41 35.98 -16.35
CA TYR A 69 23.32 34.56 -16.06
C TYR A 69 24.59 34.03 -15.41
N ALA A 70 24.42 33.00 -14.59
CA ALA A 70 25.50 32.17 -14.07
C ALA A 70 25.24 30.72 -14.50
N VAL A 71 26.26 30.06 -15.04
CA VAL A 71 26.25 28.64 -15.39
C VAL A 71 27.09 27.91 -14.36
N ILE A 72 26.47 26.96 -13.67
CA ILE A 72 27.10 26.10 -12.67
C ILE A 72 27.34 24.74 -13.32
N GLU A 73 28.60 24.32 -13.44
CA GLU A 73 29.00 23.07 -14.09
C GLU A 73 29.79 22.18 -13.14
N TRP A 74 29.39 20.92 -12.97
CA TRP A 74 30.17 19.97 -12.18
C TRP A 74 31.32 19.37 -13.00
N ALA A 75 32.55 19.53 -12.50
CA ALA A 75 33.78 18.93 -13.01
C ALA A 75 34.32 17.84 -12.06
N GLU A 76 35.34 17.08 -12.48
CA GLU A 76 35.93 16.00 -11.66
C GLU A 76 36.50 16.46 -10.30
N LYS A 77 36.77 17.77 -10.13
CA LYS A 77 37.36 18.36 -8.90
C LYS A 77 36.42 19.31 -8.13
N GLY A 78 35.14 19.39 -8.47
CA GLY A 78 34.18 20.34 -7.87
C GLY A 78 33.23 20.91 -8.90
N PHE A 79 32.74 22.14 -8.72
CA PHE A 79 32.00 22.83 -9.78
C PHE A 79 32.69 24.14 -10.20
N SER A 80 32.46 24.56 -11.43
CA SER A 80 32.90 25.83 -12.00
C SER A 80 31.70 26.75 -12.23
N VAL A 81 31.93 28.06 -12.15
CA VAL A 81 30.93 29.07 -12.46
C VAL A 81 31.37 29.87 -13.67
N ARG A 82 30.56 29.88 -14.74
CA ARG A 82 30.73 30.73 -15.93
C ARG A 82 29.62 31.76 -15.96
N SER A 83 29.83 32.92 -16.58
CA SER A 83 28.81 33.99 -16.63
C SER A 83 28.96 34.86 -17.87
N SER A 84 27.88 35.56 -18.24
CA SER A 84 27.92 36.67 -19.19
C SER A 84 28.54 37.95 -18.63
N SER A 85 28.69 38.08 -17.32
CA SER A 85 29.28 39.25 -16.68
C SER A 85 30.81 39.15 -16.63
N THR A 86 31.49 40.29 -16.78
CA THR A 86 32.93 40.40 -16.50
C THR A 86 33.23 40.43 -15.00
N ASP A 87 32.21 40.63 -14.16
CA ASP A 87 32.31 40.58 -12.71
C ASP A 87 32.12 39.15 -12.20
N LEU A 88 33.24 38.51 -11.87
CA LEU A 88 33.26 37.13 -11.40
C LEU A 88 32.65 36.98 -10.00
N ASP A 89 32.68 38.02 -9.16
CA ASP A 89 32.14 37.96 -7.79
C ASP A 89 30.61 38.03 -7.81
N SER A 90 30.04 38.93 -8.62
CA SER A 90 28.59 38.96 -8.86
C SER A 90 28.10 37.66 -9.51
N ALA A 91 28.84 37.12 -10.49
CA ALA A 91 28.53 35.85 -11.13
C ALA A 91 28.50 34.67 -10.12
N LYS A 92 29.48 34.62 -9.22
CA LYS A 92 29.55 33.60 -8.17
C LYS A 92 28.46 33.77 -7.13
N ALA A 93 28.11 35.00 -6.75
CA ALA A 93 26.98 35.26 -5.87
C ALA A 93 25.65 34.84 -6.51
N LEU A 94 25.46 35.08 -7.81
CA LEU A 94 24.30 34.58 -8.54
C LEU A 94 24.26 33.05 -8.60
N ALA A 95 25.41 32.39 -8.75
CA ALA A 95 25.51 30.94 -8.66
C ALA A 95 25.13 30.40 -7.27
N VAL A 96 25.54 31.05 -6.18
CA VAL A 96 25.09 30.72 -4.82
C VAL A 96 23.57 30.80 -4.71
N ALA A 97 22.96 31.88 -5.22
CA ALA A 97 21.52 32.04 -5.23
C ALA A 97 20.81 30.92 -6.00
N GLY A 98 21.35 30.54 -7.16
CA GLY A 98 20.84 29.43 -7.95
C GLY A 98 21.00 28.07 -7.28
N LEU A 99 22.10 27.82 -6.55
CA LEU A 99 22.30 26.58 -5.80
C LEU A 99 21.25 26.40 -4.70
N HIS A 100 20.85 27.48 -4.01
CA HIS A 100 19.74 27.40 -3.06
C HIS A 100 18.38 27.19 -3.73
N GLU A 101 18.15 27.78 -4.91
CA GLU A 101 16.93 27.52 -5.68
C GLU A 101 16.88 26.06 -6.16
N ILE A 102 18.02 25.46 -6.53
CA ILE A 102 18.13 24.03 -6.86
C ILE A 102 17.85 23.17 -5.62
N GLU A 103 18.33 23.56 -4.44
CA GLU A 103 18.04 22.86 -3.18
C GLU A 103 16.53 22.86 -2.86
N GLU A 104 15.84 24.00 -3.01
CA GLU A 104 14.39 24.06 -2.84
C GLU A 104 13.65 23.24 -3.90
N LEU A 105 14.03 23.37 -5.17
CA LEU A 105 13.42 22.59 -6.25
C LEU A 105 13.56 21.08 -6.00
N VAL A 106 14.72 20.63 -5.52
CA VAL A 106 14.96 19.23 -5.17
C VAL A 106 14.10 18.80 -3.97
N ALA A 107 13.94 19.66 -2.97
CA ALA A 107 13.10 19.36 -1.81
C ALA A 107 11.60 19.32 -2.17
N ASP A 108 11.16 20.14 -3.12
CA ASP A 108 9.77 20.19 -3.59
C ASP A 108 9.41 18.96 -4.45
N GLU A 109 10.32 18.53 -5.32
CA GLU A 109 10.02 17.54 -6.38
C GLU A 109 10.45 16.11 -6.04
N ILE A 110 11.45 15.93 -5.18
CA ILE A 110 11.91 14.60 -4.80
C ILE A 110 11.30 14.22 -3.46
N SER A 111 10.36 13.27 -3.51
CA SER A 111 9.79 12.65 -2.31
C SER A 111 10.90 12.13 -1.39
N PRO A 112 10.86 12.40 -0.06
CA PRO A 112 11.86 11.92 0.89
C PRO A 112 11.84 10.38 1.04
N LEU A 113 10.86 9.71 0.43
CA LEU A 113 10.68 8.26 0.45
C LEU A 113 10.86 7.70 -0.97
N PRO A 114 11.71 6.70 -1.19
CA PRO A 114 11.84 6.08 -2.50
C PRO A 114 10.53 5.38 -2.89
N ASP A 115 9.97 5.72 -4.06
CA ASP A 115 8.74 5.11 -4.60
C ASP A 115 8.88 3.60 -4.88
N SER A 116 10.12 3.10 -4.93
CA SER A 116 10.41 1.67 -4.89
C SER A 116 11.84 1.45 -4.41
N LEU A 117 12.02 0.59 -3.41
CA LEU A 117 13.31 -0.09 -3.25
C LEU A 117 13.51 -0.93 -4.51
N PRO A 118 14.72 -0.94 -5.12
CA PRO A 118 14.99 -1.84 -6.23
C PRO A 118 14.65 -3.27 -5.79
N PRO A 119 14.01 -4.10 -6.66
CA PRO A 119 13.83 -5.50 -6.33
C PRO A 119 15.21 -6.05 -6.00
N PHE A 120 15.32 -6.70 -4.84
CA PHE A 120 16.51 -7.45 -4.46
C PHE A 120 16.99 -8.21 -5.69
N ALA A 121 18.20 -7.90 -6.15
CA ALA A 121 18.87 -8.69 -7.16
C ALA A 121 18.99 -10.10 -6.56
N THR A 122 18.12 -11.00 -6.99
CA THR A 122 18.32 -12.42 -6.80
C THR A 122 19.60 -12.75 -7.55
N GLU A 123 20.68 -12.98 -6.81
CA GLU A 123 21.83 -13.71 -7.34
C GLU A 123 21.30 -15.04 -7.88
N ALA A 124 21.17 -15.12 -9.20
CA ALA A 124 20.95 -16.37 -9.89
C ALA A 124 22.28 -17.14 -9.87
N PRO A 125 22.27 -18.43 -9.50
CA PRO A 125 23.48 -19.24 -9.58
C PRO A 125 23.90 -19.38 -11.04
N SER A 126 25.18 -19.11 -11.29
CA SER A 126 25.87 -19.38 -12.54
C SER A 126 25.84 -20.87 -12.88
N ASN A 127 25.27 -21.21 -14.03
CA ASN A 127 25.56 -22.37 -14.89
C ASN A 127 24.84 -22.05 -16.22
N GLY A 128 25.41 -22.12 -17.42
CA GLY A 128 26.46 -23.00 -17.91
C GLY A 128 25.96 -23.70 -19.18
N SER A 129 25.93 -22.96 -20.31
CA SER A 129 26.02 -23.43 -21.70
C SER A 129 24.90 -24.25 -22.41
N SER A 130 24.88 -24.03 -23.74
CA SER A 130 24.27 -24.80 -24.85
C SER A 130 22.75 -24.62 -25.03
N GLY A 131 22.17 -24.42 -26.22
CA GLY A 131 22.63 -24.41 -27.61
C GLY A 131 21.41 -24.69 -28.53
N GLY A 132 21.39 -24.13 -29.74
CA GLY A 132 20.47 -24.53 -30.85
C GLY A 132 19.19 -23.67 -30.99
N HIS A 133 19.08 -22.82 -32.01
CA HIS A 133 18.62 -23.08 -33.39
C HIS A 133 17.09 -23.19 -33.59
N GLY A 134 16.53 -22.19 -34.31
CA GLY A 134 15.65 -22.43 -35.46
C GLY A 134 14.14 -22.21 -35.30
N GLY A 135 13.58 -21.33 -36.14
CA GLY A 135 12.38 -21.69 -36.94
C GLY A 135 11.08 -20.88 -36.76
N ASN A 136 10.92 -19.87 -37.63
CA ASN A 136 9.75 -19.44 -38.43
C ASN A 136 8.30 -19.90 -38.15
N GLY A 137 7.36 -18.96 -38.43
CA GLY A 137 6.05 -19.23 -39.07
C GLY A 137 4.84 -18.60 -38.34
N SER A 138 4.50 -17.32 -38.52
CA SER A 138 3.52 -16.72 -39.45
C SER A 138 2.11 -17.33 -39.60
N SER A 139 1.09 -16.46 -39.49
CA SER A 139 -0.24 -16.45 -40.15
C SER A 139 -1.23 -17.58 -39.80
N GLY A 140 -2.54 -17.40 -39.70
CA GLY A 140 -3.48 -16.31 -39.98
C GLY A 140 -4.91 -16.86 -39.75
N ALA A 141 -5.79 -16.12 -39.10
CA ALA A 141 -6.97 -15.47 -39.69
C ALA A 141 -8.22 -16.36 -39.94
N ASN A 142 -9.30 -15.96 -39.24
CA ASN A 142 -10.71 -15.83 -39.65
C ASN A 142 -11.57 -17.03 -40.08
N GLY A 143 -12.82 -17.00 -39.60
CA GLY A 143 -13.96 -17.46 -40.40
C GLY A 143 -15.21 -17.89 -39.64
N ASP A 144 -16.03 -16.92 -39.22
CA ASP A 144 -17.43 -17.09 -38.83
C ASP A 144 -18.28 -17.86 -39.85
N LYS A 145 -19.30 -18.61 -39.38
CA LYS A 145 -20.72 -18.38 -39.75
C LYS A 145 -21.73 -19.26 -39.00
N LYS A 146 -22.80 -18.57 -38.59
CA LYS A 146 -24.05 -19.00 -37.93
C LYS A 146 -24.99 -19.79 -38.85
N SER A 147 -25.99 -20.44 -38.22
CA SER A 147 -27.45 -20.50 -38.53
C SER A 147 -27.97 -21.93 -38.28
N ALA A 148 -28.76 -22.29 -37.26
CA ALA A 148 -30.09 -21.87 -36.80
C ALA A 148 -31.29 -22.54 -37.53
N VAL A 149 -32.33 -22.85 -36.75
CA VAL A 149 -33.75 -23.13 -37.11
C VAL A 149 -34.01 -24.62 -37.48
N SER A 150 -35.05 -25.36 -37.05
CA SER A 150 -36.39 -25.10 -36.48
C SER A 150 -36.98 -26.39 -35.86
N ALA A 151 -37.93 -26.23 -34.92
CA ALA A 151 -38.96 -27.23 -34.56
C ALA A 151 -40.27 -26.96 -35.32
N PRO A 152 -41.21 -27.92 -35.39
CA PRO A 152 -42.50 -27.77 -34.66
C PRO A 152 -43.08 -29.10 -34.11
N ARG A 153 -43.62 -29.12 -32.88
CA ARG A 153 -45.06 -29.08 -32.45
C ARG A 153 -46.03 -30.17 -32.97
N PHE A 154 -46.65 -30.90 -32.04
CA PHE A 154 -48.09 -30.97 -31.66
C PHE A 154 -48.46 -32.40 -31.19
N GLY A 155 -49.05 -32.54 -30.00
CA GLY A 155 -50.48 -32.86 -29.87
C GLY A 155 -50.73 -33.56 -28.53
N GLY A 156 -51.82 -33.19 -27.83
CA GLY A 156 -52.18 -33.70 -26.50
C GLY A 156 -53.54 -34.39 -26.46
N ALA A 157 -53.90 -34.90 -25.28
CA ALA A 157 -55.24 -35.20 -24.73
C ALA A 157 -55.04 -35.90 -23.36
N THR A 158 -55.37 -35.30 -22.20
CA THR A 158 -56.66 -35.38 -21.44
C THR A 158 -57.14 -36.82 -21.19
N GLY A 159 -57.47 -37.30 -19.99
CA GLY A 159 -57.61 -36.73 -18.64
C GLY A 159 -58.07 -37.84 -17.66
N GLY A 160 -58.40 -37.47 -16.41
CA GLY A 160 -59.20 -38.31 -15.50
C GLY A 160 -58.62 -38.49 -14.10
N ALA A 161 -59.32 -37.92 -13.11
CA ALA A 161 -58.97 -37.87 -11.69
C ALA A 161 -59.47 -39.08 -10.89
N ALA A 162 -58.75 -39.45 -9.82
CA ALA A 162 -59.32 -40.05 -8.60
C ALA A 162 -58.33 -39.94 -7.43
N SER A 163 -58.84 -39.47 -6.28
CA SER A 163 -58.14 -39.40 -4.99
C SER A 163 -58.23 -40.72 -4.22
N ALA A 164 -57.16 -41.13 -3.52
CA ALA A 164 -57.21 -41.66 -2.14
C ALA A 164 -55.81 -42.08 -1.64
N THR A 165 -55.40 -41.45 -0.54
CA THR A 165 -54.67 -41.96 0.64
C THR A 165 -53.79 -43.22 0.58
N SER A 166 -52.58 -43.01 1.11
CA SER A 166 -51.60 -43.93 1.71
C SER A 166 -52.01 -45.39 1.99
N SER A 167 -51.20 -46.33 1.47
CA SER A 167 -50.57 -47.42 2.23
C SER A 167 -49.69 -48.26 1.31
N VAL A 168 -48.44 -48.50 1.71
CA VAL A 168 -47.48 -49.41 1.06
C VAL A 168 -48.03 -50.85 1.08
N PRO A 169 -47.95 -51.61 -0.04
CA PRO A 169 -47.07 -52.78 0.01
C PRO A 169 -46.36 -53.10 -1.33
N ILE A 170 -45.08 -53.47 -1.18
CA ILE A 170 -44.40 -54.63 -1.79
C ILE A 170 -44.78 -55.00 -3.24
N GLY A 171 -43.79 -54.85 -4.13
CA GLY A 171 -43.54 -55.82 -5.21
C GLY A 171 -43.83 -55.35 -6.63
N VAL A 172 -42.84 -54.69 -7.26
CA VAL A 172 -42.52 -54.97 -8.67
C VAL A 172 -41.02 -55.24 -8.74
N THR A 173 -40.72 -56.47 -9.11
CA THR A 173 -39.41 -57.05 -9.37
C THR A 173 -38.56 -56.14 -10.27
N PRO A 174 -37.31 -55.80 -9.90
CA PRO A 174 -36.36 -55.32 -10.89
C PRO A 174 -36.04 -56.50 -11.83
N SER A 175 -36.13 -56.23 -13.14
CA SER A 175 -35.58 -57.10 -14.17
C SER A 175 -34.16 -57.53 -13.78
N PRO A 176 -33.75 -58.81 -13.97
CA PRO A 176 -32.47 -59.28 -13.46
C PRO A 176 -31.33 -58.52 -14.14
N LEU A 177 -30.69 -57.62 -13.37
CA LEU A 177 -29.43 -56.99 -13.75
C LEU A 177 -28.43 -58.10 -14.08
N ALA A 178 -27.87 -58.05 -15.29
CA ALA A 178 -26.80 -58.92 -15.71
C ALA A 178 -25.68 -58.93 -14.66
N LYS A 179 -25.27 -60.12 -14.22
CA LYS A 179 -24.14 -60.33 -13.31
C LYS A 179 -22.93 -59.49 -13.77
N GLY A 180 -22.49 -58.55 -12.93
CA GLY A 180 -21.23 -57.82 -13.09
C GLY A 180 -21.31 -56.32 -13.44
N THR A 181 -22.48 -55.68 -13.48
CA THR A 181 -22.57 -54.24 -13.80
C THR A 181 -22.28 -53.35 -12.59
N ARG A 182 -21.16 -52.62 -12.62
CA ARG A 182 -20.76 -51.64 -11.60
C ARG A 182 -21.43 -50.28 -11.85
N THR A 183 -21.72 -49.55 -10.77
CA THR A 183 -22.21 -48.17 -10.86
C THR A 183 -21.04 -47.22 -10.95
N LEU A 184 -21.13 -46.21 -11.82
CA LEU A 184 -20.13 -45.15 -11.89
C LEU A 184 -20.47 -44.10 -10.83
N LEU A 185 -19.62 -44.00 -9.81
CA LEU A 185 -19.70 -43.07 -8.70
C LEU A 185 -18.76 -41.89 -8.97
N LEU A 186 -19.27 -40.66 -8.86
CA LEU A 186 -18.47 -39.44 -8.94
C LEU A 186 -18.32 -38.86 -7.54
N VAL A 187 -17.07 -38.81 -7.07
CA VAL A 187 -16.72 -38.31 -5.74
C VAL A 187 -16.20 -36.89 -5.89
N PHE A 188 -16.99 -35.91 -5.45
CA PHE A 188 -16.68 -34.49 -5.53
C PHE A 188 -15.95 -34.01 -4.28
N THR A 189 -14.85 -33.28 -4.50
CA THR A 189 -14.03 -32.70 -3.44
C THR A 189 -13.78 -31.22 -3.73
N THR A 190 -14.00 -30.38 -2.73
CA THR A 190 -13.74 -28.95 -2.77
C THR A 190 -12.28 -28.70 -2.46
N THR A 191 -11.58 -28.01 -3.36
CA THR A 191 -10.21 -27.55 -3.15
C THR A 191 -10.16 -26.03 -3.26
N ASP A 192 -9.01 -25.45 -2.97
CA ASP A 192 -8.77 -24.02 -3.11
C ASP A 192 -8.59 -23.58 -4.58
N GLU A 193 -8.39 -24.53 -5.50
CA GLU A 193 -8.35 -24.34 -6.96
C GLU A 193 -9.74 -24.39 -7.61
N GLY A 194 -10.73 -25.03 -6.98
CA GLY A 194 -12.03 -25.24 -7.58
C GLY A 194 -12.81 -26.43 -7.03
N LEU A 195 -13.84 -26.83 -7.76
CA LEU A 195 -14.57 -28.07 -7.50
C LEU A 195 -13.95 -29.19 -8.34
N THR A 196 -13.54 -30.28 -7.69
CA THR A 196 -12.97 -31.44 -8.37
C THR A 196 -13.89 -32.64 -8.25
N PHE A 197 -13.78 -33.60 -9.18
CA PHE A 197 -14.33 -34.93 -8.95
C PHE A 197 -13.46 -36.04 -9.52
N ALA A 198 -13.39 -37.15 -8.80
CA ALA A 198 -12.85 -38.42 -9.28
C ALA A 198 -13.99 -39.36 -9.69
N ALA A 199 -13.73 -40.25 -10.64
CA ALA A 199 -14.69 -41.26 -11.07
C ALA A 199 -14.24 -42.63 -10.56
N GLU A 200 -15.14 -43.34 -9.88
CA GLU A 200 -14.91 -44.65 -9.28
C GLU A 200 -15.99 -45.64 -9.70
N TRP A 201 -15.61 -46.89 -9.91
CA TRP A 201 -16.54 -48.00 -10.03
C TRP A 201 -16.92 -48.50 -8.64
N PHE A 202 -18.22 -48.45 -8.35
CA PHE A 202 -18.81 -49.00 -7.14
C PHE A 202 -19.50 -50.34 -7.46
N ALA A 203 -18.97 -51.42 -6.90
CA ALA A 203 -19.48 -52.78 -7.11
C ALA A 203 -20.51 -53.19 -6.05
N ALA A 204 -21.24 -54.28 -6.31
CA ALA A 204 -22.29 -54.78 -5.43
C ALA A 204 -21.77 -55.24 -4.05
N ASP A 205 -20.50 -55.61 -3.97
CA ASP A 205 -19.78 -55.94 -2.73
C ASP A 205 -19.28 -54.71 -1.96
N LYS A 206 -19.67 -53.50 -2.41
CA LYS A 206 -19.25 -52.20 -1.89
C LYS A 206 -17.78 -51.86 -2.12
N SER A 207 -17.04 -52.64 -2.90
CA SER A 207 -15.69 -52.28 -3.30
C SER A 207 -15.70 -51.05 -4.24
N ARG A 208 -14.65 -50.23 -4.10
CA ARG A 208 -14.41 -49.02 -4.89
C ARG A 208 -13.12 -49.19 -5.66
N VAL A 209 -13.16 -48.92 -6.96
CA VAL A 209 -12.00 -48.99 -7.85
C VAL A 209 -11.96 -47.74 -8.71
N ALA A 210 -10.81 -47.10 -8.85
CA ALA A 210 -10.65 -45.93 -9.72
C ALA A 210 -11.09 -46.28 -11.16
N ALA A 211 -11.94 -45.44 -11.75
CA ALA A 211 -12.43 -45.63 -13.12
C ALA A 211 -11.55 -44.95 -14.17
N LEU A 212 -10.74 -43.98 -13.75
CA LEU A 212 -9.85 -43.16 -14.57
C LEU A 212 -8.51 -42.96 -13.86
N GLY A 213 -7.51 -42.47 -14.60
CA GLY A 213 -6.17 -42.13 -14.07
C GLY A 213 -5.19 -43.31 -14.00
N PRO A 214 -4.01 -43.09 -13.39
CA PRO A 214 -2.99 -44.11 -13.23
C PRO A 214 -3.46 -45.30 -12.38
N ALA A 215 -4.21 -45.03 -11.30
CA ALA A 215 -4.74 -46.05 -10.40
C ALA A 215 -5.72 -47.02 -11.09
N SER A 216 -6.42 -46.58 -12.15
CA SER A 216 -7.30 -47.47 -12.92
C SER A 216 -6.54 -48.44 -13.84
N ARG A 217 -5.20 -48.36 -13.90
CA ARG A 217 -4.32 -49.19 -14.74
C ARG A 217 -3.49 -50.18 -13.92
N GLU A 218 -3.71 -50.25 -12.60
CA GLU A 218 -3.02 -51.20 -11.74
C GLU A 218 -3.33 -52.66 -12.11
N LEU A 219 -2.32 -53.52 -11.99
CA LEU A 219 -2.45 -54.94 -12.28
C LEU A 219 -3.44 -55.62 -11.33
N GLY A 220 -4.38 -56.39 -11.89
CA GLY A 220 -5.37 -57.15 -11.12
C GLY A 220 -6.77 -56.52 -11.06
N LEU A 221 -6.96 -55.33 -11.65
CA LEU A 221 -8.29 -54.73 -11.74
C LEU A 221 -9.17 -55.40 -12.81
N PRO A 222 -10.49 -55.57 -12.57
CA PRO A 222 -11.38 -56.19 -13.56
C PRO A 222 -11.47 -55.35 -14.83
N PRO A 223 -11.43 -55.96 -16.03
CA PRO A 223 -11.47 -55.22 -17.29
C PRO A 223 -12.76 -54.41 -17.43
N VAL A 224 -12.65 -53.25 -18.07
CA VAL A 224 -13.79 -52.36 -18.36
C VAL A 224 -14.59 -52.93 -19.52
N SER A 225 -15.87 -53.26 -19.27
CA SER A 225 -16.78 -53.75 -20.30
C SER A 225 -17.15 -52.68 -21.33
N SER A 226 -17.69 -53.08 -22.49
CA SER A 226 -18.13 -52.13 -23.53
C SER A 226 -19.18 -51.13 -23.03
N GLY A 227 -20.11 -51.57 -22.17
CA GLY A 227 -21.12 -50.71 -21.56
C GLY A 227 -20.54 -49.72 -20.55
N GLU A 228 -19.55 -50.14 -19.76
CA GLU A 228 -18.82 -49.26 -18.84
C GLU A 228 -17.97 -48.23 -19.60
N ARG A 229 -17.33 -48.63 -20.71
CA ARG A 229 -16.60 -47.71 -21.59
C ARG A 229 -17.51 -46.64 -22.18
N ALA A 230 -18.72 -47.01 -22.60
CA ALA A 230 -19.72 -46.05 -23.08
C ALA A 230 -20.11 -45.03 -21.99
N LYS A 231 -20.24 -45.45 -20.72
CA LYS A 231 -20.48 -44.54 -19.58
C LYS A 231 -19.34 -43.54 -19.38
N LEU A 232 -18.07 -43.99 -19.49
CA LEU A 232 -16.90 -43.10 -19.36
C LEU A 232 -16.80 -42.09 -20.51
N ILE A 233 -17.09 -42.52 -21.75
CA ILE A 233 -17.16 -41.60 -22.92
C ILE A 233 -18.26 -40.57 -22.71
N GLY A 234 -19.43 -41.00 -22.22
CA GLY A 234 -20.53 -40.11 -21.85
C GLY A 234 -20.12 -39.10 -20.79
N LEU A 235 -19.50 -39.56 -19.68
CA LEU A 235 -18.99 -38.71 -18.61
C LEU A 235 -18.05 -37.63 -19.13
N ALA A 236 -17.10 -37.96 -20.00
CA ALA A 236 -16.19 -36.99 -20.59
C ALA A 236 -16.92 -35.89 -21.38
N SER A 237 -18.01 -36.24 -22.09
CA SER A 237 -18.87 -35.27 -22.78
C SER A 237 -19.63 -34.37 -21.81
N TYR A 238 -20.23 -34.94 -20.76
CA TYR A 238 -20.92 -34.17 -19.72
C TYR A 238 -19.98 -33.23 -18.98
N ALA A 239 -18.81 -33.73 -18.56
CA ALA A 239 -17.78 -32.97 -17.88
C ALA A 239 -17.33 -31.76 -18.71
N ARG A 240 -17.04 -31.97 -20.01
CA ARG A 240 -16.66 -30.88 -20.92
C ARG A 240 -17.77 -29.84 -21.08
N LYS A 241 -19.02 -30.26 -21.22
CA LYS A 241 -20.18 -29.34 -21.31
C LYS A 241 -20.40 -28.54 -20.02
N ALA A 242 -20.01 -29.11 -18.88
CA ALA A 242 -20.03 -28.46 -17.59
C ALA A 242 -18.70 -27.76 -17.25
N HIS A 243 -17.82 -27.52 -18.24
CA HIS A 243 -16.55 -26.80 -18.08
C HIS A 243 -15.54 -27.43 -17.11
N PHE A 244 -15.61 -28.74 -16.91
CA PHE A 244 -14.57 -29.50 -16.21
C PHE A 244 -13.42 -29.86 -17.16
N VAL A 245 -12.19 -29.67 -16.69
CA VAL A 245 -10.95 -30.06 -17.36
C VAL A 245 -10.40 -31.32 -16.71
N TYR A 246 -10.04 -32.33 -17.51
CA TYR A 246 -9.44 -33.57 -17.00
C TYR A 246 -7.95 -33.38 -16.72
N ARG A 247 -7.49 -33.79 -15.54
CA ARG A 247 -6.08 -33.80 -15.14
C ARG A 247 -5.55 -35.23 -15.20
N GLN A 248 -4.81 -35.53 -16.25
CA GLN A 248 -4.35 -36.89 -16.54
C GLN A 248 -3.42 -37.47 -15.46
N GLU A 249 -2.58 -36.63 -14.85
CA GLU A 249 -1.62 -37.03 -13.81
C GLU A 249 -2.31 -37.58 -12.56
N ILE A 250 -3.39 -36.91 -12.13
CA ILE A 250 -4.12 -37.24 -10.90
C ILE A 250 -5.30 -38.19 -11.18
N GLY A 251 -5.86 -38.13 -12.40
CA GLY A 251 -7.04 -38.92 -12.78
C GLY A 251 -8.38 -38.29 -12.38
N ASN A 252 -8.42 -36.98 -12.11
CA ASN A 252 -9.64 -36.26 -11.71
C ASN A 252 -10.02 -35.16 -12.71
N TYR A 253 -11.22 -34.62 -12.54
CA TYR A 253 -11.71 -33.46 -13.26
C TYR A 253 -11.70 -32.23 -12.36
N LEU A 254 -11.40 -31.06 -12.90
CA LEU A 254 -11.40 -29.77 -12.20
C LEU A 254 -12.30 -28.75 -12.91
N MET A 255 -13.21 -28.13 -12.17
CA MET A 255 -13.85 -26.87 -12.55
C MET A 255 -13.11 -25.73 -11.83
N GLY A 256 -12.22 -25.05 -12.56
CA GLY A 256 -11.42 -23.94 -12.02
C GLY A 256 -12.14 -22.58 -12.03
N SER A 257 -13.24 -22.46 -12.77
CA SER A 257 -14.07 -21.26 -12.80
C SER A 257 -14.94 -21.19 -11.54
N VAL A 258 -14.44 -20.53 -10.50
CA VAL A 258 -15.09 -20.46 -9.17
C VAL A 258 -16.52 -19.88 -9.27
N SER A 259 -16.74 -18.92 -10.16
CA SER A 259 -18.05 -18.30 -10.41
C SER A 259 -19.09 -19.25 -10.99
N GLU A 260 -18.68 -20.32 -11.68
CA GLU A 260 -19.61 -21.28 -12.31
C GLU A 260 -20.07 -22.38 -11.35
N ILE A 261 -19.30 -22.65 -10.30
CA ILE A 261 -19.56 -23.74 -9.35
C ILE A 261 -20.97 -23.68 -8.74
N PRO A 262 -21.47 -22.53 -8.24
CA PRO A 262 -22.82 -22.47 -7.66
C PRO A 262 -23.91 -22.85 -8.68
N ASN A 263 -23.73 -22.43 -9.93
CA ASN A 263 -24.66 -22.73 -11.02
C ASN A 263 -24.63 -24.22 -11.37
N PHE A 264 -23.44 -24.81 -11.47
CA PHE A 264 -23.29 -26.24 -11.68
C PHE A 264 -23.97 -27.06 -10.58
N LEU A 265 -23.72 -26.73 -9.31
CA LEU A 265 -24.30 -27.44 -8.18
C LEU A 265 -25.83 -27.33 -8.12
N LYS A 266 -26.39 -26.17 -8.47
CA LYS A 266 -27.85 -25.92 -8.43
C LYS A 266 -28.60 -26.49 -9.63
N ILE A 267 -28.05 -26.38 -10.84
CA ILE A 267 -28.78 -26.65 -12.08
C ILE A 267 -28.34 -27.96 -12.73
N THR A 268 -27.03 -28.17 -12.87
CA THR A 268 -26.48 -29.28 -13.66
C THR A 268 -26.37 -30.57 -12.84
N LEU A 269 -25.89 -30.48 -11.60
CA LEU A 269 -25.67 -31.65 -10.74
C LEU A 269 -26.95 -32.46 -10.45
N PRO A 270 -28.15 -31.88 -10.25
CA PRO A 270 -29.38 -32.65 -10.10
C PRO A 270 -29.71 -33.55 -11.30
N ALA A 271 -29.37 -33.12 -12.52
CA ALA A 271 -29.53 -33.97 -13.71
C ALA A 271 -28.50 -35.11 -13.71
N TRP A 272 -27.26 -34.84 -13.28
CA TRP A 272 -26.21 -35.86 -13.17
C TRP A 272 -26.53 -36.93 -12.11
N LYS A 273 -27.20 -36.57 -11.01
CA LYS A 273 -27.68 -37.53 -10.00
C LYS A 273 -28.63 -38.60 -10.55
N LYS A 274 -29.27 -38.36 -11.69
CA LYS A 274 -30.13 -39.36 -12.38
C LYS A 274 -29.32 -40.34 -13.23
N LEU A 275 -28.07 -40.01 -13.56
CA LEU A 275 -27.21 -40.74 -14.49
C LEU A 275 -26.05 -41.46 -13.78
N PHE A 276 -25.56 -40.89 -12.68
CA PHE A 276 -24.38 -41.34 -11.94
C PHE A 276 -24.67 -41.40 -10.43
N GLY A 277 -23.93 -42.25 -9.71
CA GLY A 277 -23.81 -42.09 -8.26
C GLY A 277 -23.02 -40.82 -7.97
N ILE A 278 -23.43 -40.03 -6.98
CA ILE A 278 -22.77 -38.77 -6.62
C ILE A 278 -22.49 -38.77 -5.11
N GLU A 279 -21.24 -38.49 -4.75
CA GLU A 279 -20.83 -38.14 -3.38
C GLU A 279 -20.27 -36.73 -3.39
N LEU A 280 -20.65 -35.92 -2.41
CA LEU A 280 -20.17 -34.56 -2.20
C LEU A 280 -19.54 -34.48 -0.82
N ASP A 281 -18.38 -33.83 -0.72
CA ASP A 281 -17.82 -33.47 0.57
C ASP A 281 -18.68 -32.43 1.32
N ALA A 282 -18.41 -32.28 2.62
CA ALA A 282 -19.15 -31.33 3.45
C ALA A 282 -18.95 -29.87 2.98
N ALA A 283 -17.77 -29.54 2.43
CA ALA A 283 -17.44 -28.21 1.95
C ALA A 283 -18.23 -27.79 0.70
N SER A 284 -18.62 -28.74 -0.17
CA SER A 284 -19.40 -28.47 -1.38
C SER A 284 -20.75 -27.80 -1.08
N ALA A 285 -21.34 -28.07 0.10
CA ALA A 285 -22.58 -27.43 0.53
C ALA A 285 -22.43 -25.92 0.73
N LEU A 286 -21.23 -25.44 1.09
CA LEU A 286 -20.95 -24.02 1.29
C LEU A 286 -20.84 -23.26 -0.03
N LEU A 287 -20.42 -23.93 -1.11
CA LEU A 287 -20.28 -23.33 -2.44
C LEU A 287 -21.64 -22.93 -3.04
N LEU A 288 -22.75 -23.54 -2.61
CA LEU A 288 -24.11 -23.21 -3.05
C LEU A 288 -24.53 -21.78 -2.70
N LYS A 289 -23.93 -21.19 -1.65
CA LYS A 289 -24.22 -19.82 -1.21
C LYS A 289 -23.75 -18.78 -2.25
N GLY A 290 -22.86 -19.17 -3.16
CA GLY A 290 -22.24 -18.25 -4.11
C GLY A 290 -21.21 -17.33 -3.46
N PRO A 291 -20.64 -16.38 -4.23
CA PRO A 291 -19.65 -15.44 -3.71
C PRO A 291 -20.22 -14.57 -2.59
N GLN A 292 -19.55 -14.59 -1.44
CA GLN A 292 -19.83 -13.71 -0.30
C GLN A 292 -18.74 -12.66 -0.18
N GLU A 293 -19.10 -11.39 -0.16
CA GLU A 293 -18.12 -10.32 0.01
C GLU A 293 -17.58 -10.30 1.45
N ILE A 294 -16.26 -10.21 1.59
CA ILE A 294 -15.60 -10.07 2.88
C ILE A 294 -15.76 -8.65 3.40
N THR A 295 -16.25 -8.53 4.63
CA THR A 295 -16.26 -7.26 5.36
C THR A 295 -14.96 -7.10 6.14
N ILE A 296 -14.36 -5.91 6.08
CA ILE A 296 -13.16 -5.55 6.84
C ILE A 296 -13.56 -4.47 7.86
N GLU A 297 -13.31 -4.72 9.13
CA GLU A 297 -13.55 -3.79 10.24
C GLU A 297 -12.23 -3.52 10.97
N ALA A 298 -12.06 -2.29 11.45
CA ALA A 298 -10.93 -1.91 12.28
C ALA A 298 -11.35 -1.90 13.75
N VAL A 299 -10.65 -2.64 14.60
CA VAL A 299 -10.86 -2.61 16.06
C VAL A 299 -9.62 -2.03 16.70
N ALA A 300 -9.78 -0.92 17.41
CA ALA A 300 -8.68 -0.18 18.02
C ALA A 300 -8.86 -0.03 19.53
N ALA A 301 -7.80 -0.26 20.27
CA ALA A 301 -7.73 -0.07 21.71
C ALA A 301 -6.43 0.64 22.10
N THR A 302 -6.40 1.16 23.33
CA THR A 302 -5.14 1.60 23.94
C THR A 302 -4.57 0.50 24.84
N THR A 303 -3.28 0.23 24.69
CA THR A 303 -2.52 -0.61 25.63
C THR A 303 -1.62 0.29 26.47
N ARG A 304 -1.56 0.07 27.79
CA ARG A 304 -0.60 0.76 28.66
C ARG A 304 0.62 -0.14 28.85
N ARG A 305 1.80 0.30 28.41
CA ARG A 305 3.07 -0.35 28.79
C ARG A 305 3.54 0.24 30.11
N GLY A 306 3.56 -0.58 31.16
CA GLY A 306 4.01 -0.17 32.48
C GLY A 306 5.51 -0.39 32.67
N ALA A 307 6.29 0.70 32.62
CA ALA A 307 7.52 0.84 33.39
C ALA A 307 7.46 2.20 34.11
N LYS A 308 7.82 2.21 35.40
CA LYS A 308 7.67 3.37 36.32
C LYS A 308 8.14 4.67 35.66
N GLY A 309 7.19 5.58 35.37
CA GLY A 309 7.47 6.99 35.07
C GLY A 309 6.93 7.53 33.75
N ALA A 310 6.72 6.70 32.72
CA ALA A 310 6.21 7.14 31.41
C ALA A 310 4.79 6.59 31.18
N ASN A 311 3.79 7.46 31.18
CA ASN A 311 2.40 7.12 30.94
C ASN A 311 2.12 7.03 29.43
N GLU A 312 2.94 6.26 28.69
CA GLU A 312 2.80 6.11 27.23
C GLU A 312 1.72 5.06 26.93
N SER A 313 0.55 5.56 26.53
CA SER A 313 -0.50 4.75 25.92
C SER A 313 -0.16 4.48 24.46
N THR A 314 -0.27 3.23 24.04
CA THR A 314 0.04 2.79 22.68
C THR A 314 -1.22 2.31 21.98
N LEU A 315 -1.32 2.47 20.67
CA LEU A 315 -2.42 1.97 19.85
C LEU A 315 -2.24 0.47 19.58
N ASP A 316 -3.23 -0.34 19.96
CA ASP A 316 -3.41 -1.72 19.47
C ASP A 316 -4.52 -1.67 18.41
N LEU A 317 -4.16 -1.80 17.13
CA LEU A 317 -5.09 -1.84 16.02
C LEU A 317 -5.11 -3.25 15.42
N ARG A 318 -6.31 -3.80 15.24
CA ARG A 318 -6.52 -5.10 14.59
C ARG A 318 -7.53 -4.99 13.47
N TRP A 319 -7.16 -5.55 12.32
CA TRP A 319 -8.04 -5.71 11.17
C TRP A 319 -8.83 -7.01 11.29
N ILE A 320 -10.14 -6.89 11.35
CA ILE A 320 -11.06 -8.02 11.49
C ILE A 320 -11.72 -8.29 10.14
N PHE A 321 -11.51 -9.50 9.61
CA PHE A 321 -12.12 -9.95 8.36
C PHE A 321 -13.30 -10.87 8.66
N LYS A 322 -14.44 -10.60 8.02
CA LYS A 322 -15.69 -11.34 8.23
C LYS A 322 -16.30 -11.82 6.92
N ALA A 323 -16.79 -13.05 6.91
CA ALA A 323 -17.66 -13.59 5.87
C ALA A 323 -19.08 -13.75 6.44
N GLY A 324 -19.93 -12.74 6.20
CA GLY A 324 -21.19 -12.60 6.94
C GLY A 324 -20.91 -12.39 8.44
N GLU A 325 -21.47 -13.25 9.29
CA GLU A 325 -21.27 -13.21 10.75
C GLU A 325 -20.01 -13.94 11.24
N ARG A 326 -19.34 -14.70 10.37
CA ARG A 326 -18.17 -15.50 10.75
C ARG A 326 -16.90 -14.67 10.67
N LEU A 327 -16.16 -14.63 11.76
CA LEU A 327 -14.77 -14.14 11.81
C LEU A 327 -13.84 -15.12 11.10
N LEU A 328 -12.97 -14.59 10.25
CA LEU A 328 -11.90 -15.37 9.62
C LEU A 328 -10.68 -15.42 10.54
N SER A 329 -10.00 -16.57 10.54
CA SER A 329 -8.70 -16.78 11.18
C SER A 329 -7.56 -16.17 10.37
N ASP A 330 -6.42 -15.90 11.02
CA ASP A 330 -5.23 -15.36 10.35
C ASP A 330 -4.74 -16.24 9.20
N ALA A 331 -4.86 -17.57 9.33
CA ALA A 331 -4.52 -18.50 8.26
C ALA A 331 -5.45 -18.35 7.04
N GLU A 332 -6.76 -18.22 7.26
CA GLU A 332 -7.74 -17.98 6.20
C GLU A 332 -7.50 -16.61 5.53
N VAL A 333 -7.23 -15.56 6.31
CA VAL A 333 -6.90 -14.22 5.79
C VAL A 333 -5.61 -14.24 4.98
N LYS A 334 -4.59 -14.98 5.42
CA LYS A 334 -3.34 -15.14 4.68
C LYS A 334 -3.56 -15.85 3.34
N THR A 335 -4.34 -16.93 3.31
CA THR A 335 -4.70 -17.62 2.06
C THR A 335 -5.48 -16.71 1.12
N LEU A 336 -6.40 -15.90 1.68
CA LEU A 336 -7.18 -14.94 0.91
C LEU A 336 -6.31 -13.86 0.28
N THR A 337 -5.45 -13.22 1.07
CA THR A 337 -4.65 -12.08 0.63
C THR A 337 -3.45 -12.48 -0.25
N ALA A 338 -3.04 -13.75 -0.23
CA ALA A 338 -2.01 -14.31 -1.10
C ALA A 338 -2.49 -14.53 -2.55
N LYS A 339 -3.80 -14.71 -2.77
CA LYS A 339 -4.37 -14.88 -4.10
C LYS A 339 -4.68 -13.51 -4.70
N ASN A 340 -4.09 -13.21 -5.86
CA ASN A 340 -4.35 -11.97 -6.61
C ASN A 340 -5.64 -12.02 -7.45
N THR A 341 -6.48 -13.04 -7.24
CA THR A 341 -7.72 -13.25 -7.97
C THR A 341 -8.90 -13.25 -7.01
N THR A 342 -10.03 -12.73 -7.46
CA THR A 342 -11.31 -12.79 -6.75
C THR A 342 -12.39 -13.21 -7.74
N PRO A 343 -13.33 -14.10 -7.39
CA PRO A 343 -13.53 -14.73 -6.08
C PRO A 343 -12.62 -15.95 -5.83
N VAL A 344 -12.45 -16.32 -4.55
CA VAL A 344 -11.62 -17.44 -4.06
C VAL A 344 -12.47 -18.44 -3.27
N ILE A 345 -12.07 -19.70 -3.25
CA ILE A 345 -12.67 -20.73 -2.38
C ILE A 345 -11.89 -20.84 -1.07
N LEU A 346 -12.60 -20.68 0.04
CA LEU A 346 -12.16 -21.10 1.37
C LEU A 346 -12.99 -22.33 1.78
N PRO A 347 -12.41 -23.54 1.91
CA PRO A 347 -13.17 -24.75 2.20
C PRO A 347 -14.05 -24.69 3.45
N SER A 348 -13.64 -23.89 4.46
CA SER A 348 -14.36 -23.67 5.71
C SER A 348 -15.53 -22.68 5.62
N VAL A 349 -15.60 -21.89 4.55
CA VAL A 349 -16.56 -20.77 4.41
C VAL A 349 -17.40 -20.86 3.14
N GLY A 350 -16.78 -21.24 2.02
CA GLY A 350 -17.37 -21.27 0.69
C GLY A 350 -16.62 -20.34 -0.28
N ILE A 351 -17.35 -19.74 -1.21
CA ILE A 351 -16.80 -18.80 -2.18
C ILE A 351 -16.84 -17.40 -1.57
N VAL A 352 -15.71 -16.72 -1.57
CA VAL A 352 -15.59 -15.37 -1.00
C VAL A 352 -14.96 -14.39 -1.99
N SER A 353 -15.39 -13.13 -1.91
CA SER A 353 -14.84 -12.03 -2.70
C SER A 353 -14.16 -11.03 -1.78
N LEU A 354 -12.95 -10.62 -2.13
CA LEU A 354 -12.21 -9.60 -1.39
C LEU A 354 -12.48 -8.20 -1.95
N PRO A 355 -12.82 -7.21 -1.12
CA PRO A 355 -12.91 -5.82 -1.55
C PRO A 355 -11.50 -5.25 -1.77
N VAL A 356 -11.00 -5.35 -3.00
CA VAL A 356 -9.61 -5.00 -3.37
C VAL A 356 -9.24 -3.57 -2.94
N GLU A 357 -10.15 -2.61 -3.11
CA GLU A 357 -9.95 -1.22 -2.71
C GLU A 357 -9.74 -1.06 -1.19
N LYS A 358 -10.53 -1.78 -0.37
CA LYS A 358 -10.36 -1.74 1.09
C LYS A 358 -9.04 -2.41 1.49
N LEU A 359 -8.69 -3.52 0.85
CA LEU A 359 -7.44 -4.21 1.15
C LEU A 359 -6.21 -3.35 0.82
N ALA A 360 -6.27 -2.54 -0.25
CA ALA A 360 -5.21 -1.61 -0.59
C ALA A 360 -5.00 -0.55 0.51
N VAL A 361 -6.08 -0.04 1.11
CA VAL A 361 -5.98 0.91 2.23
C VAL A 361 -5.38 0.26 3.48
N VAL A 362 -5.80 -0.96 3.81
CA VAL A 362 -5.22 -1.73 4.94
C VAL A 362 -3.72 -1.87 4.76
N ARG A 363 -3.27 -2.32 3.58
CA ARG A 363 -1.84 -2.49 3.27
C ARG A 363 -1.07 -1.18 3.30
N SER A 364 -1.64 -0.10 2.76
CA SER A 364 -1.03 1.23 2.78
C SER A 364 -0.85 1.74 4.21
N TRP A 365 -1.87 1.57 5.05
CA TRP A 365 -1.81 1.94 6.46
C TRP A 365 -0.77 1.11 7.23
N GLU A 366 -0.75 -0.22 7.05
CA GLU A 366 0.23 -1.10 7.70
C GLU A 366 1.66 -0.76 7.28
N LYS A 367 1.87 -0.44 6.00
CA LYS A 367 3.16 0.01 5.48
C LYS A 367 3.59 1.33 6.13
N GLY A 368 2.73 2.35 6.13
CA GLY A 368 3.05 3.65 6.74
C GLY A 368 3.31 3.55 8.24
N ALA A 369 2.56 2.69 8.95
CA ALA A 369 2.78 2.40 10.36
C ALA A 369 4.15 1.74 10.60
N ALA A 370 4.53 0.75 9.77
CA ALA A 370 5.83 0.08 9.85
C ALA A 370 7.01 1.00 9.50
N GLU A 371 6.87 1.88 8.51
CA GLU A 371 7.91 2.86 8.14
C GLU A 371 8.13 3.91 9.22
N THR A 372 7.05 4.37 9.86
CA THR A 372 7.13 5.46 10.86
C THR A 372 7.60 4.96 12.22
N HIS A 373 7.18 3.76 12.63
CA HIS A 373 7.42 3.24 13.98
C HIS A 373 8.35 2.02 14.02
N GLY A 374 8.66 1.37 12.90
CA GLY A 374 9.42 0.11 12.89
C GLY A 374 8.72 -0.97 13.74
N GLU A 375 9.47 -1.57 14.68
CA GLU A 375 8.92 -2.46 15.73
C GLU A 375 8.43 -1.68 16.99
N GLY A 376 8.51 -0.35 16.93
CA GLY A 376 8.10 0.55 18.00
C GLY A 376 6.59 0.56 18.21
N ALA A 377 6.18 1.09 19.37
CA ALA A 377 4.78 1.18 19.71
C ALA A 377 4.09 2.28 18.89
N LEU A 378 2.90 1.97 18.37
CA LEU A 378 2.09 2.91 17.61
C LEU A 378 1.49 3.98 18.51
N SER A 379 1.53 5.23 18.06
CA SER A 379 0.92 6.34 18.79
C SER A 379 -0.61 6.34 18.64
N PRO A 380 -1.38 6.65 19.70
CA PRO A 380 -2.85 6.68 19.66
C PRO A 380 -3.44 7.59 18.57
N TYR A 381 -2.78 8.70 18.24
CA TYR A 381 -3.28 9.66 17.25
C TYR A 381 -3.30 9.10 15.83
N LEU A 382 -2.61 8.01 15.53
CA LEU A 382 -2.69 7.36 14.21
C LEU A 382 -4.12 6.91 13.89
N ILE A 383 -4.99 6.74 14.88
CA ILE A 383 -6.39 6.43 14.63
C ILE A 383 -7.10 7.51 13.79
N PHE A 384 -6.68 8.77 13.87
CA PHE A 384 -7.27 9.86 13.09
C PHE A 384 -7.08 9.66 11.57
N SER A 385 -6.07 8.90 11.14
CA SER A 385 -5.85 8.61 9.71
C SER A 385 -6.89 7.64 9.13
N LEU A 386 -7.52 6.82 9.98
CA LEU A 386 -8.54 5.86 9.57
C LEU A 386 -9.95 6.48 9.62
N PHE A 387 -10.17 7.43 10.51
CA PHE A 387 -11.50 8.02 10.76
C PHE A 387 -12.07 8.86 9.60
N SER A 388 -11.22 9.38 8.72
CA SER A 388 -11.67 10.08 7.52
C SER A 388 -12.17 9.12 6.43
N ASP A 389 -11.91 7.82 6.55
CA ASP A 389 -12.25 6.84 5.53
C ASP A 389 -13.60 6.16 5.81
N ALA A 390 -14.65 6.60 5.11
CA ALA A 390 -16.00 6.04 5.21
C ALA A 390 -16.10 4.57 4.77
N ARG A 391 -15.04 3.98 4.18
CA ARG A 391 -15.05 2.58 3.71
C ARG A 391 -14.91 1.58 4.86
N PHE A 392 -14.44 2.01 6.03
CA PHE A 392 -14.23 1.14 7.18
C PHE A 392 -15.19 1.43 8.32
N LYS A 393 -15.70 0.36 8.91
CA LYS A 393 -16.31 0.44 10.23
C LYS A 393 -15.21 0.34 11.27
N ILE A 394 -15.07 1.38 12.08
CA ILE A 394 -14.07 1.50 13.14
C ILE A 394 -14.77 1.33 14.48
N THR A 395 -14.30 0.39 15.29
CA THR A 395 -14.77 0.17 16.66
C THR A 395 -13.65 0.54 17.62
N LEU A 396 -13.91 1.49 18.52
CA LEU A 396 -12.95 1.91 19.54
C LEU A 396 -13.29 1.29 20.89
N SER A 397 -12.27 0.96 21.68
CA SER A 397 -12.44 0.81 23.13
C SER A 397 -12.96 2.11 23.76
N PRO A 398 -13.75 2.06 24.85
CA PRO A 398 -14.24 3.25 25.55
C PRO A 398 -13.13 4.26 25.93
N GLU A 399 -11.96 3.75 26.33
CA GLU A 399 -10.81 4.58 26.72
C GLU A 399 -10.26 5.38 25.55
N LEU A 400 -10.04 4.72 24.41
CA LEU A 400 -9.56 5.37 23.18
C LEU A 400 -10.59 6.36 22.63
N ALA A 401 -11.88 6.04 22.72
CA ALA A 401 -12.96 6.95 22.34
C ALA A 401 -12.97 8.22 23.20
N ALA A 402 -12.89 8.08 24.52
CA ALA A 402 -12.81 9.21 25.45
C ALA A 402 -11.54 10.05 25.25
N TRP A 403 -10.39 9.39 25.01
CA TRP A 403 -9.15 10.09 24.69
C TRP A 403 -9.30 10.91 23.40
N ARG A 404 -9.85 10.33 22.33
CA ARG A 404 -10.12 11.02 21.06
C ARG A 404 -11.02 12.24 21.25
N GLU A 405 -12.11 12.10 21.99
CA GLU A 405 -13.00 13.22 22.32
C GLU A 405 -12.24 14.32 23.06
N SER A 406 -11.34 13.95 23.98
CA SER A 406 -10.52 14.92 24.69
C SER A 406 -9.54 15.69 23.78
N VAL A 407 -9.06 15.07 22.70
CA VAL A 407 -8.23 15.73 21.68
C VAL A 407 -9.10 16.73 20.90
N LEU A 408 -10.30 16.33 20.48
CA LEU A 408 -11.18 17.16 19.66
C LEU A 408 -11.83 18.32 20.42
N ALA A 409 -12.01 18.20 21.74
CA ALA A 409 -12.58 19.25 22.58
C ALA A 409 -11.70 20.52 22.68
N GLY A 410 -10.42 20.42 22.33
CA GLY A 410 -9.47 21.53 22.40
C GLY A 410 -8.94 21.84 23.81
N PRO A 411 -8.11 22.89 23.94
CA PRO A 411 -7.43 23.24 25.18
C PRO A 411 -8.43 23.59 26.29
N LYS A 412 -8.36 22.87 27.42
CA LYS A 412 -9.21 23.16 28.60
C LYS A 412 -8.76 24.41 29.36
N ALA A 413 -7.48 24.73 29.32
CA ALA A 413 -6.89 25.89 29.95
C ALA A 413 -5.88 26.52 28.98
N ALA A 414 -5.88 27.85 28.90
CA ALA A 414 -4.92 28.56 28.09
C ALA A 414 -3.56 28.56 28.80
N PRO A 415 -2.47 28.11 28.15
CA PRO A 415 -1.12 28.36 28.65
C PRO A 415 -0.87 29.86 28.82
N ASP A 416 0.04 30.20 29.73
CA ASP A 416 0.51 31.58 29.87
C ASP A 416 1.37 31.94 28.66
N LEU A 417 0.80 32.73 27.75
CA LEU A 417 1.44 33.10 26.48
C LEU A 417 1.67 34.61 26.39
N PRO A 418 2.80 35.06 25.81
CA PRO A 418 3.14 36.46 25.66
C PRO A 418 2.02 37.32 25.07
N GLY A 419 1.77 38.49 25.68
CA GLY A 419 0.72 39.43 25.24
C GLY A 419 0.91 40.00 23.82
N ARG A 420 2.10 39.83 23.22
CA ARG A 420 2.44 40.31 21.87
C ARG A 420 1.79 39.50 20.73
N LEU A 421 1.30 38.28 21.02
CA LEU A 421 0.63 37.46 20.02
C LEU A 421 -0.71 38.06 19.60
N ARG A 422 -1.01 38.06 18.30
CA ARG A 422 -2.36 38.34 17.81
C ARG A 422 -3.32 37.24 18.27
N SER A 423 -4.61 37.56 18.36
CA SER A 423 -5.63 36.62 18.87
C SER A 423 -5.67 35.29 18.10
N TYR A 424 -5.49 35.31 16.77
CA TYR A 424 -5.44 34.09 15.98
C TYR A 424 -4.15 33.28 16.20
N GLN A 425 -3.00 33.94 16.37
CA GLN A 425 -1.72 33.29 16.66
C GLN A 425 -1.75 32.63 18.03
N ARG A 426 -2.34 33.32 19.01
CA ARG A 426 -2.57 32.77 20.36
C ARG A 426 -3.36 31.47 20.27
N ARG A 427 -4.48 31.45 19.56
CA ARG A 427 -5.28 30.23 19.37
C ARG A 427 -4.47 29.10 18.70
N GLY A 428 -3.65 29.43 17.71
CA GLY A 428 -2.77 28.45 17.06
C GLY A 428 -1.76 27.83 18.03
N VAL A 429 -1.11 28.65 18.86
CA VAL A 429 -0.19 28.16 19.90
C VAL A 429 -0.92 27.33 20.97
N GLU A 430 -2.08 27.79 21.44
CA GLU A 430 -2.91 27.03 22.40
C GLU A 430 -3.33 25.67 21.85
N TRP A 431 -3.66 25.60 20.56
CA TRP A 431 -3.98 24.36 19.87
C TRP A 431 -2.78 23.41 19.77
N LEU A 432 -1.62 23.90 19.32
CA LEU A 432 -0.40 23.09 19.24
C LEU A 432 0.05 22.62 20.63
N TRP A 433 -0.10 23.46 21.66
CA TRP A 433 0.17 23.10 23.05
C TRP A 433 -0.73 21.95 23.49
N HIS A 434 -2.04 22.03 23.21
CA HIS A 434 -3.02 20.98 23.51
C HIS A 434 -2.70 19.67 22.79
N LEU A 435 -2.37 19.72 21.50
CA LEU A 435 -1.95 18.52 20.77
C LEU A 435 -0.73 17.87 21.43
N ALA A 436 0.27 18.67 21.80
CA ALA A 436 1.46 18.17 22.47
C ALA A 436 1.17 17.59 23.87
N ASP A 437 0.24 18.16 24.64
CA ASP A 437 -0.26 17.59 25.91
C ASP A 437 -0.92 16.22 25.72
N LYS A 438 -1.62 16.03 24.59
CA LYS A 438 -2.25 14.74 24.25
C LYS A 438 -1.31 13.72 23.61
N GLY A 439 -0.03 14.05 23.45
CA GLY A 439 0.93 13.21 22.75
C GLY A 439 0.71 13.15 21.24
N CYS A 440 0.03 14.14 20.67
CA CYS A 440 -0.20 14.30 19.24
C CYS A 440 0.84 15.24 18.62
N HIS A 441 1.16 15.00 17.34
CA HIS A 441 1.84 15.98 16.51
C HIS A 441 0.83 16.93 15.85
N GLY A 442 1.29 18.13 15.47
CA GLY A 442 0.45 19.15 14.86
C GLY A 442 0.96 19.57 13.49
N LEU A 443 0.03 19.83 12.56
CA LEU A 443 0.30 20.46 11.28
C LEU A 443 -0.24 21.89 11.32
N LEU A 444 0.64 22.89 11.38
CA LEU A 444 0.27 24.30 11.34
C LEU A 444 0.26 24.81 9.89
N ALA A 445 -0.87 24.64 9.21
CA ALA A 445 -1.05 24.98 7.80
C ALA A 445 -1.76 26.34 7.59
N ASP A 446 -1.48 27.33 8.45
CA ASP A 446 -1.99 28.69 8.27
C ASP A 446 -1.49 29.31 6.95
N GLU A 447 -2.23 30.27 6.41
CA GLU A 447 -1.83 31.04 5.23
C GLU A 447 -0.44 31.71 5.39
N MET A 448 0.26 31.92 4.28
CA MET A 448 1.55 32.61 4.28
C MET A 448 1.41 34.03 4.84
N GLY A 449 2.38 34.46 5.65
CA GLY A 449 2.37 35.79 6.28
C GLY A 449 1.59 35.90 7.60
N LEU A 450 0.88 34.85 8.05
CA LEU A 450 0.20 34.84 9.35
C LEU A 450 1.13 34.62 10.56
N GLY A 451 2.44 34.59 10.35
CA GLY A 451 3.43 34.50 11.43
C GLY A 451 3.50 33.12 12.10
N LYS A 452 3.47 32.05 11.30
CA LYS A 452 3.68 30.67 11.77
C LYS A 452 4.99 30.51 12.55
N THR A 453 6.06 31.15 12.08
CA THR A 453 7.37 31.20 12.75
C THR A 453 7.24 31.65 14.20
N LEU A 454 6.58 32.80 14.44
CA LEU A 454 6.35 33.31 15.80
C LEU A 454 5.53 32.34 16.65
N GLN A 455 4.51 31.69 16.09
CA GLN A 455 3.71 30.69 16.82
C GLN A 455 4.58 29.52 17.27
N VAL A 456 5.41 28.97 16.37
CA VAL A 456 6.28 27.83 16.68
C VAL A 456 7.37 28.19 17.68
N ILE A 457 8.03 29.36 17.52
CA ILE A 457 9.03 29.85 18.49
C ILE A 457 8.39 29.99 19.87
N THR A 458 7.19 30.59 19.94
CA THR A 458 6.49 30.79 21.21
C THR A 458 6.15 29.45 21.87
N LEU A 459 5.71 28.45 21.09
CA LEU A 459 5.45 27.11 21.61
C LEU A 459 6.71 26.50 22.24
N MET A 460 7.85 26.52 21.54
CA MET A 460 9.10 25.96 22.06
C MET A 460 9.62 26.73 23.28
N ALA A 461 9.46 28.06 23.29
CA ALA A 461 9.86 28.89 24.42
C ALA A 461 9.05 28.60 25.69
N THR A 462 7.74 28.43 25.54
CA THR A 462 6.78 28.32 26.65
C THR A 462 6.52 26.88 27.09
N ARG A 463 6.81 25.88 26.25
CA ARG A 463 6.60 24.45 26.54
C ARG A 463 7.86 23.63 26.28
N ARG A 464 8.82 23.66 27.20
CA ARG A 464 10.04 22.82 27.09
C ARG A 464 9.72 21.34 27.35
N ILE A 465 10.39 20.44 26.62
CA ILE A 465 10.26 18.99 26.78
C ILE A 465 11.58 18.45 27.35
N ASP A 466 11.58 18.04 28.63
CA ASP A 466 12.72 17.44 29.34
C ASP A 466 14.07 18.18 29.18
N ASP A 467 14.04 19.51 28.99
CA ASP A 467 15.19 20.36 28.61
C ASP A 467 16.01 19.85 27.41
N ARG A 468 15.37 19.05 26.54
CA ARG A 468 15.97 18.55 25.30
C ARG A 468 16.13 19.67 24.27
N PRO A 469 17.11 19.56 23.36
CA PRO A 469 17.21 20.48 22.24
C PRO A 469 16.00 20.34 21.30
N SER A 470 15.68 21.42 20.60
CA SER A 470 14.72 21.44 19.50
C SER A 470 15.49 21.54 18.18
N LEU A 471 14.96 20.94 17.13
CA LEU A 471 15.50 21.00 15.78
C LEU A 471 14.49 21.68 14.86
N ILE A 472 14.94 22.71 14.16
CA ILE A 472 14.20 23.35 13.08
C ILE A 472 14.96 23.08 11.79
N VAL A 473 14.27 22.48 10.84
CA VAL A 473 14.78 22.22 9.50
C VAL A 473 14.04 23.17 8.57
N CYS A 474 14.77 23.89 7.73
CA CYS A 474 14.19 24.85 6.79
C CYS A 474 15.10 25.06 5.58
N PRO A 475 14.67 25.76 4.51
CA PRO A 475 15.58 26.17 3.45
C PRO A 475 16.74 27.02 4.01
N ALA A 476 17.93 26.89 3.42
CA ALA A 476 19.15 27.55 3.94
C ALA A 476 19.00 29.08 4.06
N SER A 477 18.27 29.71 3.13
CA SER A 477 17.99 31.15 3.15
C SER A 477 17.10 31.63 4.28
N VAL A 478 16.32 30.74 4.87
CA VAL A 478 15.40 31.03 5.96
C VAL A 478 16.08 30.82 7.32
N VAL A 479 17.24 30.15 7.36
CA VAL A 479 18.02 29.96 8.59
C VAL A 479 18.37 31.30 9.27
N PRO A 480 18.88 32.34 8.56
CA PRO A 480 19.09 33.66 9.18
C PRO A 480 17.80 34.29 9.69
N VAL A 481 16.69 34.14 8.96
CA VAL A 481 15.37 34.67 9.36
C VAL A 481 14.91 34.03 10.68
N TRP A 482 15.06 32.71 10.84
CA TRP A 482 14.78 32.05 12.11
C TRP A 482 15.66 32.56 13.26
N GLN A 483 16.95 32.79 13.03
CA GLN A 483 17.83 33.38 14.06
C GLN A 483 17.37 34.77 14.47
N GLU A 484 17.09 35.64 13.49
CA GLU A 484 16.63 37.01 13.72
C GLU A 484 15.30 37.03 14.48
N GLU A 485 14.33 36.20 14.09
CA GLU A 485 13.03 36.16 14.75
C GLU A 485 13.11 35.56 16.17
N ILE A 486 13.96 34.55 16.40
CA ILE A 486 14.21 34.05 17.76
C ILE A 486 14.87 35.14 18.61
N ALA A 487 15.93 35.78 18.12
CA ALA A 487 16.62 36.86 18.84
C ALA A 487 15.68 38.04 19.14
N ARG A 488 14.73 38.33 18.24
CA ARG A 488 13.75 39.41 18.41
C ARG A 488 12.65 39.05 19.42
N PHE A 489 12.05 37.87 19.30
CA PHE A 489 10.85 37.53 20.05
C PHE A 489 11.14 36.82 21.37
N HIS A 490 12.17 35.98 21.39
CA HIS A 490 12.57 35.13 22.51
C HIS A 490 14.11 35.07 22.65
N PRO A 491 14.78 36.20 22.95
CA PRO A 491 16.24 36.29 23.06
C PRO A 491 16.84 35.40 24.15
N GLU A 492 16.02 34.93 25.09
CA GLU A 492 16.40 33.97 26.12
C GLU A 492 16.63 32.54 25.60
N LEU A 493 16.22 32.24 24.36
CA LEU A 493 16.42 30.93 23.74
C LEU A 493 17.82 30.81 23.15
N PRO A 494 18.65 29.84 23.60
CA PRO A 494 19.91 29.54 22.94
C PRO A 494 19.64 28.98 21.54
N VAL A 495 20.29 29.55 20.54
CA VAL A 495 20.20 29.12 19.13
C VAL A 495 21.58 28.70 18.66
N ASP A 496 21.66 27.64 17.85
CA ASP A 496 22.86 27.26 17.11
C ASP A 496 22.48 26.80 15.70
N VAL A 497 23.45 26.86 14.79
CA VAL A 497 23.28 26.40 13.40
C VAL A 497 24.11 25.15 13.17
N LEU A 498 23.47 24.12 12.65
CA LEU A 498 24.12 22.89 12.20
C LEU A 498 24.93 23.19 10.94
N LYS A 499 26.24 22.90 10.99
CA LYS A 499 27.17 23.08 9.87
C LYS A 499 28.29 22.06 9.95
N THR A 500 29.03 21.88 8.86
CA THR A 500 30.20 20.99 8.84
C THR A 500 31.17 21.31 9.98
N GLY A 501 31.48 20.32 10.81
CA GLY A 501 32.37 20.48 11.97
C GLY A 501 31.74 21.14 13.19
N HIS A 502 30.44 21.44 13.16
CA HIS A 502 29.68 21.95 14.29
C HIS A 502 28.28 21.33 14.29
N ASP A 503 28.17 20.25 15.05
CA ASP A 503 26.98 19.42 15.14
C ASP A 503 26.36 19.48 16.54
N PHE A 504 25.39 18.59 16.80
CA PHE A 504 24.68 18.52 18.07
C PHE A 504 25.60 18.16 19.27
N SER A 505 26.86 17.78 19.03
CA SER A 505 27.81 17.45 20.09
C SER A 505 28.33 18.71 20.78
N GLY A 506 28.55 18.62 22.10
CA GLY A 506 29.13 19.72 22.89
C GLY A 506 28.13 20.73 23.47
N ARG A 507 26.84 20.72 23.06
CA ARG A 507 25.78 21.48 23.76
C ARG A 507 24.94 20.57 24.64
N SER A 508 24.84 20.92 25.92
CA SER A 508 23.95 20.27 26.89
C SER A 508 22.83 21.24 27.29
N GLY A 509 21.61 20.71 27.44
CA GLY A 509 20.42 21.48 27.80
C GLY A 509 19.67 22.06 26.60
N HIS A 510 18.74 22.96 26.91
CA HIS A 510 17.78 23.50 25.96
C HIS A 510 18.44 24.43 24.93
N CYS A 511 18.41 24.02 23.66
CA CYS A 511 18.94 24.76 22.52
C CYS A 511 18.06 24.53 21.29
N VAL A 512 17.83 25.57 20.50
CA VAL A 512 17.19 25.47 19.19
C VAL A 512 18.28 25.34 18.13
N TRP A 513 18.40 24.13 17.55
CA TRP A 513 19.25 23.88 16.41
C TRP A 513 18.53 24.23 15.12
N LEU A 514 19.14 25.08 14.31
CA LEU A 514 18.69 25.40 12.97
C LEU A 514 19.53 24.60 11.98
N ALA A 515 18.87 23.87 11.08
CA ALA A 515 19.53 23.10 10.03
C ALA A 515 18.89 23.42 8.69
N SER A 516 19.72 23.57 7.65
CA SER A 516 19.19 23.45 6.30
C SER A 516 18.92 21.97 5.98
N TYR A 517 18.06 21.69 5.00
CA TYR A 517 17.84 20.32 4.52
C TYR A 517 19.17 19.63 4.14
N THR A 518 20.06 20.37 3.45
CA THR A 518 21.39 19.89 3.06
C THR A 518 22.26 19.55 4.27
N GLN A 519 22.31 20.43 5.28
CA GLN A 519 23.09 20.19 6.48
C GLN A 519 22.53 19.02 7.29
N LEU A 520 21.21 18.91 7.42
CA LEU A 520 20.59 17.78 8.11
C LEU A 520 20.93 16.45 7.43
N ARG A 521 20.85 16.40 6.10
CA ARG A 521 21.17 15.21 5.31
C ARG A 521 22.63 14.78 5.47
N LYS A 522 23.57 15.73 5.41
CA LYS A 522 25.00 15.48 5.66
C LYS A 522 25.26 14.88 7.04
N HIS A 523 24.46 15.28 8.03
CA HIS A 523 24.56 14.82 9.41
C HIS A 523 23.53 13.73 9.77
N ARG A 524 22.89 13.07 8.79
CA ARG A 524 21.86 12.05 9.07
C ARG A 524 22.36 10.93 9.98
N GLY A 525 23.63 10.54 9.85
CA GLY A 525 24.24 9.44 10.60
C GLY A 525 24.44 9.71 12.10
N ILE A 526 24.23 10.94 12.56
CA ILE A 526 24.25 11.29 13.98
C ILE A 526 22.85 11.47 14.57
N LEU A 527 21.79 11.59 13.76
CA LEU A 527 20.43 11.87 14.27
C LEU A 527 19.95 10.80 15.25
N ASP A 528 20.20 9.52 14.98
CA ASP A 528 19.80 8.40 15.85
C ASP A 528 20.45 8.44 17.25
N LYS A 529 21.55 9.20 17.40
CA LYS A 529 22.29 9.37 18.65
C LYS A 529 21.74 10.50 19.51
N HIS A 530 20.87 11.35 18.96
CA HIS A 530 20.34 12.53 19.64
C HIS A 530 18.82 12.43 19.80
N ARG A 531 18.32 12.88 20.96
CA ARG A 531 16.88 12.99 21.21
C ARG A 531 16.51 14.47 21.27
N PHE A 532 15.54 14.84 20.44
CA PHE A 532 15.00 16.18 20.39
C PHE A 532 13.68 16.25 21.17
N GLY A 533 13.37 17.41 21.72
CA GLY A 533 12.05 17.72 22.27
C GLY A 533 11.07 18.00 21.12
N TYR A 534 11.47 18.90 20.23
CA TYR A 534 10.71 19.25 19.02
C TYR A 534 11.55 19.01 17.77
N ALA A 535 10.88 18.56 16.72
CA ALA A 535 11.37 18.62 15.34
C ALA A 535 10.34 19.41 14.53
N VAL A 536 10.77 20.52 13.93
CA VAL A 536 9.97 21.39 13.08
C VAL A 536 10.51 21.26 11.66
N LEU A 537 9.63 20.96 10.71
CA LEU A 537 9.94 20.78 9.29
C LEU A 537 9.18 21.81 8.47
#